data_AF-A0A7V6CBI9-F1
#
_entry.id   AF-A0A7V6CBI9-F1
#
_cell.length_a   1.000
_cell.length_b   1.000
_cell.length_c   1.000
_cell.angle_alpha   90.00
_cell.angle_beta   90.00
_cell.angle_gamma   90.00
#
_symmetry.space_group_name_H-M   'P 1'
#
loop_
_entity.id
_entity.type
_entity.pdbx_description
1 polymer ?
#
loop_
_entity_poly.entity_id
_entity_poly.type
_entity_poly.pdbx_seq_one_letter_code
_entity_poly.pdbx_strand_id
1 'polypeptide(L)'
;MSSAISHSAANGGASKGSPEAIIDKFLDAIWMERGLSTNTLGAYRADLVALQRWLAKRDVSLIYATRADLLAFIAWRAKEGAKPRSTARQL
;
A
#
# COMPACT_ATOMS: atom_id res chain seq x y z
N MET A 1 24.70 -10.92 -9.55
CA MET A 1 24.77 -9.55 -9.00
C MET A 1 23.56 -9.33 -8.10
N SER A 2 23.57 -9.96 -6.91
CA SER A 2 22.54 -9.78 -5.88
C SER A 2 22.95 -8.60 -5.03
N SER A 3 22.26 -7.47 -5.19
CA SER A 3 22.47 -6.33 -4.29
C SER A 3 21.64 -6.57 -3.04
N ALA A 4 22.34 -6.90 -1.95
CA ALA A 4 21.83 -6.92 -0.60
C ALA A 4 21.19 -5.57 -0.26
N ILE A 5 19.90 -5.59 0.07
CA ILE A 5 19.28 -4.47 0.78
C ILE A 5 19.45 -4.80 2.25
N SER A 6 20.45 -4.14 2.84
CA SER A 6 20.74 -4.09 4.25
C SER A 6 19.45 -3.86 5.05
N HIS A 7 19.14 -4.77 5.97
CA HIS A 7 18.31 -4.44 7.11
C HIS A 7 19.08 -3.43 7.97
N SER A 8 18.88 -2.14 7.68
CA SER A 8 19.30 -1.07 8.57
C SER A 8 18.38 -1.09 9.78
N ALA A 9 18.83 -1.78 10.84
CA ALA A 9 18.21 -1.69 12.14
C ALA A 9 18.26 -0.24 12.66
N ALA A 10 17.19 0.13 13.37
CA ALA A 10 17.01 1.33 14.19
C ALA A 10 16.85 2.67 13.46
N ASN A 11 15.59 3.08 13.29
CA ASN A 11 15.20 4.41 13.76
C ASN A 11 13.95 4.29 14.64
N GLY A 12 14.16 4.47 15.95
CA GLY A 12 13.11 4.56 16.94
C GLY A 12 12.29 5.84 16.72
N GLY A 13 10.96 5.69 16.78
CA GLY A 13 10.03 6.80 16.56
C GLY A 13 8.92 6.51 15.56
N ALA A 14 8.66 5.24 15.20
CA ALA A 14 7.41 4.91 14.51
C ALA A 14 6.25 5.15 15.47
N SER A 15 5.60 6.31 15.30
CA SER A 15 4.25 6.59 15.81
C SER A 15 3.42 5.33 15.66
N LYS A 16 3.11 4.67 16.78
CA LYS A 16 2.41 3.37 16.81
C LYS A 16 0.98 3.43 16.25
N GLY A 17 0.57 4.55 15.63
CA GLY A 17 -0.73 4.75 15.00
C GLY A 17 -0.71 5.49 13.66
N SER A 18 0.45 5.73 13.02
CA SER A 18 0.45 6.37 11.69
C SER A 18 -0.01 5.39 10.61
N PRO A 19 -0.91 5.80 9.70
CA PRO A 19 -1.40 4.95 8.60
C PRO A 19 -0.29 4.30 7.75
N GLU A 20 0.83 5.00 7.55
CA GLU A 20 1.99 4.50 6.82
C GLU A 20 2.66 3.30 7.53
N ALA A 21 2.70 3.30 8.87
CA ALA A 21 3.25 2.20 9.64
C ALA A 21 2.38 0.93 9.54
N ILE A 22 1.08 1.08 9.27
CA ILE A 22 0.17 -0.05 9.02
C ILE A 22 0.45 -0.64 7.63
N ILE A 23 0.69 0.21 6.63
CA ILE A 23 1.08 -0.23 5.28
C ILE A 23 2.40 -1.01 5.33
N ASP A 24 3.39 -0.52 6.08
CA ASP A 24 4.68 -1.19 6.24
C ASP A 24 4.53 -2.60 6.81
N LYS A 25 3.83 -2.72 7.94
CA LYS A 25 3.58 -4.02 8.58
C LYS A 25 2.87 -5.01 7.67
N PHE A 26 1.90 -4.54 6.88
CA PHE A 26 1.18 -5.38 5.93
C PHE A 26 2.10 -5.90 4.81
N LEU A 27 2.96 -5.03 4.27
CA LEU A 27 3.90 -5.41 3.22
C LEU A 27 4.98 -6.38 3.74
N ASP A 28 5.47 -6.16 4.95
CA ASP A 28 6.43 -7.06 5.60
C ASP A 28 5.84 -8.46 5.79
N ALA A 29 4.57 -8.56 6.23
CA ALA A 29 3.86 -9.83 6.38
C ALA A 29 3.72 -10.58 5.04
N ILE A 30 3.27 -9.90 3.99
CA ILE A 30 3.10 -10.52 2.67
C ILE A 30 4.46 -10.93 2.07
N TRP A 31 5.51 -10.14 2.30
CA TRP A 31 6.84 -10.49 1.84
C TRP A 31 7.34 -11.79 2.47
N MET A 32 7.16 -11.96 3.79
CA MET A 32 7.52 -13.19 4.49
C MET A 32 6.73 -14.41 4.01
N GLU A 33 5.43 -14.25 3.74
CA GLU A 33 4.56 -15.36 3.34
C GLU A 33 4.73 -15.79 1.87
N ARG A 34 4.96 -14.84 0.96
CA ARG A 34 4.88 -15.09 -0.49
C ARG A 34 6.17 -14.80 -1.25
N GLY A 35 7.21 -14.30 -0.59
CA GLY A 35 8.50 -14.00 -1.22
C GLY A 35 8.39 -12.98 -2.37
N LEU A 36 7.46 -12.03 -2.29
CA LEU A 36 7.22 -11.07 -3.37
C LEU A 36 8.48 -10.25 -3.68
N SER A 37 8.69 -9.95 -4.97
CA SER A 37 9.81 -9.09 -5.39
C SER A 37 9.64 -7.65 -4.88
N THR A 38 10.76 -6.95 -4.70
CA THR A 38 10.79 -5.53 -4.29
C THR A 38 9.94 -4.63 -5.20
N ASN A 39 9.95 -4.91 -6.51
CA ASN A 39 9.13 -4.18 -7.48
C ASN A 39 7.63 -4.38 -7.25
N THR A 40 7.23 -5.58 -6.83
CA THR A 40 5.83 -5.88 -6.52
C THR A 40 5.42 -5.19 -5.22
N LEU A 41 6.24 -5.29 -4.16
CA LEU A 41 6.00 -4.59 -2.90
C LEU A 41 5.91 -3.07 -3.08
N GLY A 42 6.79 -2.48 -3.90
CA GLY A 42 6.76 -1.06 -4.22
C GLY A 42 5.47 -0.62 -4.94
N ALA A 43 4.94 -1.45 -5.85
CA ALA A 43 3.66 -1.20 -6.51
C ALA A 43 2.50 -1.24 -5.50
N TYR A 44 2.44 -2.28 -4.66
CA TYR A 44 1.42 -2.40 -3.61
C TYR A 44 1.46 -1.23 -2.63
N ARG A 45 2.66 -0.81 -2.20
CA ARG A 45 2.84 0.37 -1.35
C ARG A 45 2.24 1.62 -2.00
N ALA A 46 2.57 1.87 -3.26
CA ALA A 46 2.09 3.05 -3.97
C ALA A 46 0.56 3.07 -4.07
N ASP A 47 -0.06 1.91 -4.31
CA ASP A 47 -1.52 1.79 -4.36
C ASP A 47 -2.17 1.98 -2.99
N LEU A 48 -1.63 1.38 -1.92
CA LEU A 48 -2.15 1.54 -0.55
C LEU A 48 -2.03 2.99 -0.05
N VAL A 49 -0.91 3.66 -0.34
CA VAL A 49 -0.72 5.09 0.01
C VAL A 49 -1.70 5.97 -0.78
N ALA A 50 -1.95 5.67 -2.05
CA ALA A 50 -2.92 6.40 -2.85
C ALA A 50 -4.35 6.23 -2.30
N LEU A 51 -4.73 5.00 -1.93
CA LEU A 51 -6.01 4.70 -1.29
C LEU A 51 -6.14 5.43 0.05
N GLN A 52 -5.16 5.33 0.93
CA GLN A 52 -5.14 6.00 2.23
C GLN A 52 -5.37 7.52 2.08
N ARG A 53 -4.64 8.17 1.17
CA ARG A 53 -4.78 9.61 0.93
C ARG A 53 -6.16 9.97 0.39
N TRP A 54 -6.77 9.11 -0.40
CA TRP A 54 -8.12 9.32 -0.93
C TRP A 54 -9.21 9.11 0.13
N LEU A 55 -9.03 8.15 1.03
CA LEU A 55 -9.92 7.89 2.17
C LEU A 55 -9.84 8.98 3.24
N ALA A 56 -8.65 9.51 3.50
CA ALA A 56 -8.45 10.61 4.45
C ALA A 56 -9.27 11.86 4.08
N LYS A 57 -9.50 12.11 2.77
CA LYS A 57 -10.39 13.19 2.30
C LYS A 57 -11.87 12.98 2.65
N ARG A 58 -12.24 11.76 3.08
CA ARG A 58 -13.59 11.34 3.47
C ARG A 58 -13.69 11.01 4.96
N ASP A 59 -12.66 11.33 5.74
CA ASP A 59 -12.56 10.98 7.17
C ASP A 59 -12.66 9.47 7.45
N VAL A 60 -12.24 8.65 6.47
CA VAL A 60 -12.18 7.19 6.60
C VAL A 60 -10.72 6.76 6.80
N SER A 61 -10.46 5.97 7.84
CA SER A 61 -9.15 5.34 8.02
C SER A 61 -9.01 4.11 7.14
N LEU A 62 -7.78 3.83 6.68
CA LEU A 62 -7.48 2.68 5.81
C LEU A 62 -7.95 1.34 6.40
N ILE A 63 -7.84 1.16 7.72
CA ILE A 63 -8.26 -0.06 8.42
C ILE A 63 -9.78 -0.22 8.54
N TYR A 64 -10.54 0.86 8.35
CA TYR A 64 -12.01 0.86 8.36
C TYR A 64 -12.61 0.97 6.96
N ALA A 65 -11.78 0.92 5.92
CA ALA A 65 -12.23 0.99 4.54
C ALA A 65 -13.18 -0.18 4.24
N THR A 66 -14.39 0.15 3.80
CA THR A 66 -15.38 -0.85 3.40
C THR A 66 -15.21 -1.23 1.94
N ARG A 67 -15.87 -2.30 1.51
CA ARG A 67 -15.96 -2.65 0.08
C ARG A 67 -16.52 -1.50 -0.76
N ALA A 68 -17.46 -0.72 -0.24
CA ALA A 68 -18.04 0.41 -0.96
C ALA A 68 -16.97 1.50 -1.20
N ASP A 69 -16.13 1.77 -0.20
CA ASP A 69 -15.04 2.73 -0.31
C ASP A 69 -14.01 2.31 -1.36
N LEU A 70 -13.66 1.03 -1.40
CA LEU A 70 -12.73 0.47 -2.40
C LEU A 70 -13.28 0.62 -3.82
N LEU A 71 -14.56 0.30 -4.03
CA LEU A 71 -15.20 0.45 -5.34
C LEU A 71 -15.29 1.92 -5.76
N ALA A 72 -15.61 2.82 -4.83
CA ALA A 72 -15.64 4.25 -5.08
C ALA A 72 -14.23 4.80 -5.41
N PHE A 73 -13.17 4.29 -4.77
CA PHE A 73 -11.80 4.63 -5.11
C PHE A 73 -11.42 4.18 -6.53
N ILE A 74 -11.77 2.96 -6.92
CA ILE A 74 -11.52 2.43 -8.26
C ILE A 74 -12.25 3.29 -9.31
N ALA A 75 -13.52 3.61 -9.07
CA ALA A 75 -14.31 4.47 -9.96
C ALA A 75 -13.72 5.89 -10.06
N TRP A 76 -13.25 6.45 -8.94
CA TRP A 76 -12.57 7.75 -8.94
C TRP A 76 -11.26 7.70 -9.73
N ARG A 77 -10.39 6.70 -9.51
CA ARG A 77 -9.14 6.51 -10.28
C ARG A 77 -9.39 6.41 -11.78
N ALA A 78 -10.44 5.69 -12.19
CA ALA A 78 -10.80 5.56 -13.60
C ALA A 78 -11.24 6.91 -14.21
N LYS A 79 -11.98 7.74 -13.46
CA LYS A 79 -12.41 9.08 -13.90
C LYS A 79 -11.26 10.08 -14.03
N GLU A 80 -10.26 9.99 -13.16
CA GLU A 80 -9.06 10.86 -13.20
C GLU A 80 -8.11 10.54 -14.37
N GLY A 81 -8.51 9.67 -15.31
CA GLY A 81 -7.69 9.27 -16.44
C GLY A 81 -6.46 8.47 -16.03
N ALA A 82 -6.42 7.95 -14.80
CA ALA A 82 -5.38 7.03 -14.39
C ALA A 82 -5.53 5.77 -15.25
N LYS A 83 -4.62 5.60 -16.23
CA LYS A 83 -4.45 4.32 -16.92
C LYS A 83 -4.30 3.27 -15.82
N PRO A 84 -4.95 2.10 -15.93
CA PRO A 84 -4.68 1.01 -15.01
C PRO A 84 -3.16 0.81 -14.99
N ARG A 85 -2.47 1.18 -13.90
CA ARG A 85 -1.05 0.87 -13.72
C ARG A 85 -1.02 -0.63 -13.47
N SER A 86 -1.05 -1.38 -14.57
CA SER A 86 -1.12 -2.83 -14.57
C SER A 86 -2.27 -3.37 -13.70
N THR A 87 -3.52 -3.27 -14.20
CA THR A 87 -4.48 -4.35 -13.94
C THR A 87 -3.76 -5.67 -14.20
N ALA A 88 -3.77 -6.60 -13.23
CA ALA A 88 -3.08 -7.89 -13.25
C ALA A 88 -1.62 -7.93 -12.74
N ARG A 89 -1.42 -7.70 -11.44
CA ARG A 89 -0.34 -8.41 -10.72
C ARG A 89 -0.95 -9.24 -9.58
N GLN A 90 -1.64 -10.28 -10.05
CA GLN A 90 -2.05 -11.51 -9.37
C GLN A 90 -2.69 -11.32 -7.98
N LEU A 91 -4.03 -11.26 -7.98
CA LEU A 91 -4.77 -12.06 -7.00
C LEU A 91 -4.40 -13.54 -7.26
#